data_AF-A0A7J4QA17-F1
#
_entry.id   AF-A0A7J4QA17-F1
#
_cell.length_a   1.000
_cell.length_b   1.000
_cell.length_c   1.000
_cell.angle_alpha   90.00
_cell.angle_beta   90.00
_cell.angle_gamma   90.00
#
_symmetry.space_group_name_H-M   'P 1'
#
loop_
_entity.id
_entity.type
_entity.pdbx_description
1 polymer ?
#
loop_
_entity_poly.entity_id
_entity_poly.type
_entity_poly.pdbx_seq_one_letter_code
_entity_poly.pdbx_strand_id
1 'polypeptide(L)'
;MKLFIPIVLVVALLSSACAQEDQELPPVEMPAPYPVVEEELPPLPVNTDVNTFIIRKGDGISYKGNSMAVEDITSGGSTVNLLFPDGSRLNLFGTKSPEIYNGMEFELTAINFNTDRSVTLHIQEFVPKENEYFIVKGRPVSVAGNTVQVNYVSTDSFGSIRVRVLVPEVSSDEVTIKLGETASVGNLEITPLRAFFKNKESALLKILQK
;
A
#
# COMPACT_ATOMS: atom_id res chain seq x y z
N MET A 1 -62.50 -16.28 -41.93
CA MET A 1 -62.51 -15.55 -43.23
C MET A 1 -61.24 -14.71 -43.27
N LYS A 2 -60.26 -14.91 -44.15
CA LYS A 2 -60.30 -15.23 -45.59
C LYS A 2 -59.32 -16.35 -45.95
N LEU A 3 -59.79 -17.24 -46.82
CA LEU A 3 -59.05 -18.17 -47.69
C LEU A 3 -58.06 -17.42 -48.60
N PHE A 4 -56.97 -18.06 -49.04
CA PHE A 4 -56.80 -18.52 -50.44
C PHE A 4 -55.49 -19.33 -50.62
N ILE A 5 -55.64 -20.50 -51.26
CA ILE A 5 -54.67 -21.57 -51.62
C ILE A 5 -54.25 -21.32 -53.08
N PRO A 6 -53.04 -21.71 -53.59
CA PRO A 6 -52.92 -22.99 -54.32
C PRO A 6 -51.57 -23.75 -54.21
N ILE A 7 -51.57 -25.11 -54.19
CA ILE A 7 -51.22 -26.06 -55.29
C ILE A 7 -49.71 -25.95 -55.64
N VAL A 8 -48.87 -27.00 -55.66
CA VAL A 8 -48.85 -28.13 -56.60
C VAL A 8 -47.92 -29.24 -56.06
N LEU A 9 -48.45 -30.46 -56.11
CA LEU A 9 -47.77 -31.76 -56.02
C LEU A 9 -46.96 -32.02 -57.31
N VAL A 10 -45.66 -32.32 -57.22
CA VAL A 10 -44.96 -33.13 -58.23
C VAL A 10 -43.99 -34.07 -57.53
N VAL A 11 -44.35 -35.35 -57.51
CA VAL A 11 -43.45 -36.48 -57.29
C VAL A 11 -43.16 -37.09 -58.66
N ALA A 12 -41.89 -37.11 -59.05
CA ALA A 12 -41.32 -37.95 -60.12
C ALA A 12 -39.84 -37.52 -60.28
N LEU A 13 -38.85 -38.36 -60.54
CA LEU A 13 -38.65 -39.81 -60.58
C LEU A 13 -37.15 -39.95 -61.00
N LEU A 14 -36.58 -41.12 -60.75
CA LEU A 14 -35.51 -41.74 -61.56
C LEU A 14 -34.03 -41.35 -61.30
N SER A 15 -33.35 -42.37 -60.77
CA SER A 15 -32.26 -43.09 -61.46
C SER A 15 -30.81 -42.73 -61.13
N SER A 16 -30.17 -43.77 -60.59
CA SER A 16 -28.91 -44.36 -61.08
C SER A 16 -27.61 -43.57 -60.92
N ALA A 17 -26.78 -44.15 -60.05
CA ALA A 17 -25.38 -44.49 -60.27
C ALA A 17 -24.47 -43.40 -60.85
N CYS A 18 -23.54 -42.94 -60.01
CA CYS A 18 -22.13 -43.02 -60.34
C CYS A 18 -21.33 -43.15 -59.05
N ALA A 19 -20.48 -44.18 -59.02
CA ALA A 19 -19.34 -44.24 -58.13
C ALA A 19 -18.45 -43.02 -58.38
N GLN A 20 -17.88 -42.44 -57.34
CA GLN A 20 -16.70 -41.60 -57.49
C GLN A 20 -15.81 -41.74 -56.26
N GLU A 21 -14.52 -41.96 -56.57
CA GLU A 21 -13.40 -42.36 -55.72
C GLU A 21 -13.29 -41.66 -54.37
N ASP A 22 -12.94 -42.47 -53.36
CA ASP A 22 -12.27 -42.02 -52.15
C ASP A 22 -10.96 -41.33 -52.55
N GLN A 23 -10.97 -40.00 -52.51
CA GLN A 23 -9.76 -39.20 -52.62
C GLN A 23 -9.32 -38.88 -51.18
N GLU A 24 -8.36 -39.66 -50.67
CA GLU A 24 -7.69 -39.35 -49.40
C GLU A 24 -7.06 -37.96 -49.50
N LEU A 25 -7.59 -37.01 -48.71
CA LEU A 25 -7.01 -35.69 -48.55
C LEU A 25 -5.67 -35.83 -47.80
N PRO A 26 -4.61 -35.10 -48.22
CA PRO A 26 -3.35 -35.12 -47.50
C PRO A 26 -3.54 -34.57 -46.08
N PRO A 27 -2.78 -35.10 -45.10
CA PRO A 27 -2.90 -34.68 -43.71
C PRO A 27 -2.60 -33.18 -43.56
N VAL A 28 -3.51 -32.48 -42.90
CA VAL A 28 -3.35 -31.07 -42.53
C VAL A 28 -2.28 -31.00 -41.44
N GLU A 29 -1.10 -30.49 -41.77
CA GLU A 29 -0.08 -30.14 -40.77
C GLU A 29 -0.59 -28.96 -39.95
N MET A 30 -0.97 -29.23 -38.69
CA MET A 30 -1.32 -28.19 -37.75
C MET A 30 -0.07 -27.37 -37.40
N PRO A 31 -0.09 -26.04 -37.53
CA PRO A 31 1.03 -25.21 -37.12
C PRO A 31 1.28 -25.40 -35.62
N ALA A 32 2.56 -25.50 -35.24
CA ALA A 32 2.96 -25.63 -33.85
C ALA A 32 2.36 -24.48 -33.02
N PRO A 33 1.85 -24.77 -31.80
CA PRO A 33 1.29 -23.74 -30.94
C PRO A 33 2.34 -22.67 -30.66
N TYR A 34 1.97 -21.41 -30.88
CA TYR A 34 2.81 -20.28 -30.52
C TYR A 34 3.17 -20.37 -29.03
N PRO A 35 4.42 -20.03 -28.63
CA PRO A 35 4.77 -19.95 -27.23
C PRO A 35 3.87 -18.93 -26.54
N VAL A 36 3.12 -19.40 -25.55
CA VAL A 36 2.35 -18.53 -24.66
C VAL A 36 3.36 -17.76 -23.84
N VAL A 37 3.58 -16.49 -24.19
CA VAL A 37 4.26 -15.55 -23.32
C VAL A 37 3.28 -15.27 -22.19
N GLU A 38 3.54 -15.81 -20.99
CA GLU A 38 2.85 -15.40 -19.78
C GLU A 38 3.17 -13.91 -19.55
N GLU A 39 2.25 -13.06 -19.96
CA GLU A 39 2.28 -11.63 -19.67
C GLU A 39 2.01 -11.50 -18.17
N GLU A 40 3.07 -11.39 -17.36
CA GLU A 40 2.94 -11.05 -15.94
C GLU A 40 2.19 -9.71 -15.86
N LEU A 41 0.91 -9.79 -15.48
CA LEU A 41 0.11 -8.61 -15.23
C LEU A 41 0.81 -7.78 -14.16
N PRO A 42 1.04 -6.47 -14.39
CA PRO A 42 1.64 -5.63 -13.38
C PRO A 42 0.80 -5.72 -12.10
N PRO A 43 1.44 -5.77 -10.91
CA PRO A 43 0.70 -5.84 -9.66
C PRO A 43 -0.30 -4.68 -9.61
N LEU A 44 -1.56 -5.00 -9.33
CA LEU A 44 -2.61 -4.00 -9.17
C LEU A 44 -2.14 -2.94 -8.16
N PRO A 45 -2.41 -1.65 -8.39
CA PRO A 45 -2.06 -0.61 -7.44
C PRO A 45 -2.76 -0.92 -6.11
N VAL A 46 -1.98 -1.02 -5.03
CA VAL A 46 -2.51 -1.14 -3.67
C VAL A 46 -3.31 0.12 -3.39
N ASN A 47 -4.64 0.01 -3.47
CA ASN A 47 -5.53 1.08 -3.08
C ASN A 47 -5.49 1.17 -1.54
N THR A 48 -4.67 2.07 -1.01
CA THR A 48 -4.70 2.44 0.42
C THR A 48 -5.95 3.27 0.65
N ASP A 49 -7.09 2.61 0.83
CA ASP A 49 -8.35 3.27 1.20
C ASP A 49 -8.15 3.98 2.54
N VAL A 50 -8.12 5.31 2.48
CA VAL A 50 -8.07 6.17 3.66
C VAL A 50 -9.47 6.25 4.24
N ASN A 51 -9.64 5.81 5.49
CA ASN A 51 -10.90 5.90 6.18
C ASN A 51 -10.91 7.13 7.09
N THR A 52 -11.91 7.99 6.89
CA THR A 52 -12.11 9.20 7.69
C THR A 52 -13.17 8.96 8.77
N PHE A 53 -12.83 9.29 10.01
CA PHE A 53 -13.71 9.22 11.17
C PHE A 53 -13.85 10.61 11.79
N ILE A 54 -15.07 10.97 12.21
CA ILE A 54 -15.31 12.14 13.07
C ILE A 54 -15.52 11.59 14.47
N ILE A 55 -14.60 11.92 15.39
CA ILE A 55 -14.51 11.28 16.69
C ILE A 55 -14.64 12.28 17.83
N ARG A 56 -15.22 11.82 18.94
CA ARG A 56 -15.38 12.51 20.22
C ARG A 56 -14.86 11.64 21.35
N LYS A 57 -14.62 12.26 22.50
CA LYS A 57 -14.27 11.52 23.72
C LYS A 57 -15.33 10.47 24.04
N GLY A 58 -14.90 9.24 24.26
CA GLY A 58 -15.76 8.08 24.55
C GLY A 58 -16.18 7.29 23.31
N ASP A 59 -15.89 7.76 22.09
CA ASP A 59 -16.25 7.03 20.88
C ASP A 59 -15.42 5.74 20.73
N GLY A 60 -16.07 4.71 20.19
CA GLY A 60 -15.40 3.49 19.73
C GLY A 60 -15.16 3.55 18.23
N ILE A 61 -13.97 3.15 17.80
CA ILE A 61 -13.57 3.08 16.39
C ILE A 61 -13.26 1.62 16.08
N SER A 62 -13.67 1.16 14.91
CA SER A 62 -13.27 -0.15 14.38
C SER A 62 -12.82 -0.01 12.94
N TYR A 63 -11.61 -0.48 12.65
CA TYR A 63 -11.02 -0.44 11.32
C TYR A 63 -10.24 -1.73 11.06
N LYS A 64 -10.60 -2.43 9.97
CA LYS A 64 -9.97 -3.69 9.53
C LYS A 64 -9.73 -4.71 10.65
N GLY A 65 -10.76 -4.92 11.49
CA GLY A 65 -10.72 -5.87 12.60
C GLY A 65 -10.01 -5.38 13.87
N ASN A 66 -9.39 -4.19 13.84
CA ASN A 66 -8.84 -3.54 15.02
C ASN A 66 -9.90 -2.63 15.64
N SER A 67 -10.17 -2.79 16.93
CA SER A 67 -11.01 -1.88 17.71
C SER A 67 -10.14 -0.98 18.59
N MET A 68 -10.60 0.24 18.83
CA MET A 68 -9.94 1.21 19.72
C MET A 68 -10.98 2.17 20.28
N ALA A 69 -10.72 2.71 21.47
CA ALA A 69 -11.58 3.68 22.14
C ALA A 69 -10.87 5.03 22.25
N VAL A 70 -11.62 6.12 22.05
CA VAL A 70 -11.13 7.48 22.27
C VAL A 70 -11.22 7.79 23.76
N GLU A 71 -10.13 7.58 24.48
CA GLU A 71 -10.07 7.73 25.94
C GLU A 71 -10.17 9.21 26.34
N ASP A 72 -9.45 10.08 25.63
CA ASP A 72 -9.45 11.51 25.89
C ASP A 72 -9.11 12.34 24.65
N ILE A 73 -9.59 13.59 24.66
CA ILE A 73 -9.19 14.63 23.72
C ILE A 73 -8.85 15.86 24.56
N THR A 74 -7.58 16.27 24.57
CA THR A 74 -7.12 17.34 25.46
C THR A 74 -7.75 18.69 25.10
N SER A 75 -7.83 19.59 26.08
CA SER A 75 -8.36 20.94 25.89
C SER A 75 -7.63 21.67 24.75
N GLY A 76 -8.36 21.99 23.68
CA GLY A 76 -7.82 22.60 22.46
C GLY A 76 -7.52 21.62 21.33
N GLY A 77 -7.73 20.31 21.53
CA GLY A 77 -7.68 19.28 20.50
C GLY A 77 -6.29 18.91 20.01
N SER A 78 -5.27 19.43 20.68
CA SER A 78 -3.88 19.20 20.32
C SER A 78 -3.45 17.76 20.57
N THR A 79 -4.20 16.97 21.34
CA THR A 79 -3.88 15.57 21.60
C THR A 79 -5.13 14.70 21.64
N VAL A 80 -5.07 13.56 20.97
CA VAL A 80 -6.09 12.49 21.03
C VAL A 80 -5.43 11.22 21.55
N ASN A 81 -6.00 10.63 22.59
CA ASN A 81 -5.51 9.38 23.18
C ASN A 81 -6.41 8.22 22.76
N LEU A 82 -5.85 7.26 22.04
CA LEU A 82 -6.52 6.04 21.62
C LEU A 82 -6.08 4.88 22.52
N LEU A 83 -7.03 4.17 23.09
CA LEU A 83 -6.83 2.96 23.89
C LEU A 83 -7.19 1.72 23.07
N PHE A 84 -6.27 0.77 22.98
CA PHE A 84 -6.48 -0.51 22.31
C PHE A 84 -6.90 -1.60 23.31
N PRO A 85 -7.57 -2.68 22.86
CA PRO A 85 -8.03 -3.78 23.72
C PRO A 85 -6.94 -4.49 24.52
N ASP A 86 -5.70 -4.47 24.04
CA ASP A 86 -4.53 -5.03 24.72
C ASP A 86 -4.00 -4.10 25.85
N GLY A 87 -4.65 -2.96 26.09
CA GLY A 87 -4.27 -1.96 27.07
C GLY A 87 -3.21 -0.97 26.57
N SER A 88 -2.73 -1.12 25.34
CA SER A 88 -1.79 -0.17 24.74
C SER A 88 -2.45 1.17 24.43
N ARG A 89 -1.66 2.24 24.44
CA ARG A 89 -2.13 3.60 24.14
C ARG A 89 -1.33 4.22 23.01
N LEU A 90 -2.04 4.92 22.12
CA LEU A 90 -1.46 5.78 21.10
C LEU A 90 -1.90 7.22 21.33
N ASN A 91 -0.92 8.12 21.46
CA ASN A 91 -1.16 9.54 21.63
C ASN A 91 -0.88 10.25 20.30
N LEU A 92 -1.92 10.80 19.67
CA LEU A 92 -1.81 11.56 18.43
C LEU A 92 -1.68 13.04 18.77
N PHE A 93 -0.62 13.71 18.28
CA PHE A 93 -0.35 15.11 18.63
C PHE A 93 -0.45 16.06 17.43
N GLY A 94 -1.42 16.97 17.51
CA GLY A 94 -1.68 18.00 16.52
C GLY A 94 -2.11 17.45 15.18
N THR A 95 -2.45 18.34 14.25
CA THR A 95 -2.79 17.95 12.89
C THR A 95 -1.55 17.74 12.03
N LYS A 96 -1.70 16.96 10.94
CA LYS A 96 -0.65 16.74 9.93
C LYS A 96 0.64 16.11 10.46
N SER A 97 0.52 15.32 11.51
CA SER A 97 1.63 14.57 12.10
C SER A 97 1.17 13.13 12.23
N PRO A 98 1.24 12.36 11.13
CA PRO A 98 0.83 10.98 11.15
C PRO A 98 1.67 10.19 12.15
N GLU A 99 1.07 9.19 12.78
CA GLU A 99 1.74 8.25 13.68
C GLU A 99 1.49 6.83 13.16
N ILE A 100 2.52 6.00 13.22
CA ILE A 100 2.44 4.60 12.79
C ILE A 100 2.31 3.71 14.01
N TYR A 101 1.26 2.90 14.06
CA TYR A 101 1.00 1.96 15.14
C TYR A 101 0.39 0.66 14.59
N ASN A 102 0.99 -0.49 14.93
CA ASN A 102 0.54 -1.83 14.51
C ASN A 102 0.20 -1.94 13.01
N GLY A 103 1.06 -1.41 12.14
CA GLY A 103 0.87 -1.47 10.68
C GLY A 103 -0.24 -0.55 10.14
N MET A 104 -0.73 0.40 10.95
CA MET A 104 -1.67 1.43 10.53
C MET A 104 -1.05 2.81 10.70
N GLU A 105 -1.45 3.74 9.84
CA GLU A 105 -1.14 5.16 9.93
C GLU A 105 -2.36 5.92 10.42
N PHE A 106 -2.14 6.76 11.44
CA PHE A 106 -3.17 7.57 12.08
C PHE A 106 -2.82 9.04 11.90
N GLU A 107 -3.71 9.83 11.32
CA GLU A 107 -3.49 11.26 11.11
C GLU A 107 -4.70 12.09 11.57
N LEU A 108 -4.48 13.05 12.47
CA LEU A 108 -5.48 14.07 12.77
C LEU A 108 -5.48 15.12 11.65
N THR A 109 -6.63 15.35 11.02
CA THR A 109 -6.72 16.28 9.88
C THR A 109 -7.45 17.57 10.21
N ALA A 110 -8.43 17.52 11.12
CA ALA A 110 -9.17 18.70 11.56
C ALA A 110 -9.57 18.60 13.02
N ILE A 111 -9.69 19.74 13.68
CA ILE A 111 -10.07 19.88 15.09
C ILE A 111 -11.21 20.88 15.16
N ASN A 112 -12.39 20.48 15.63
CA ASN A 112 -13.55 21.35 15.81
C ASN A 112 -13.95 21.46 17.29
N PHE A 113 -13.43 22.49 17.96
CA PHE A 113 -13.70 22.73 19.38
C PHE A 113 -14.87 23.68 19.67
N ASN A 114 -15.32 24.43 18.67
CA ASN A 114 -16.29 25.49 18.88
C ASN A 114 -17.73 24.98 18.92
N THR A 115 -18.01 23.86 18.25
CA THR A 115 -19.38 23.35 18.09
C THR A 115 -19.65 22.11 18.93
N ASP A 116 -18.82 21.07 18.78
CA ASP A 116 -19.13 19.73 19.31
C ASP A 116 -17.92 18.97 19.86
N ARG A 117 -16.75 19.64 19.95
CA ARG A 117 -15.49 19.06 20.44
C ARG A 117 -15.12 17.77 19.71
N SER A 118 -15.28 17.77 18.39
CA SER A 118 -14.92 16.65 17.53
C SER A 118 -13.55 16.84 16.89
N VAL A 119 -12.93 15.72 16.51
CA VAL A 119 -11.68 15.68 15.75
C VAL A 119 -11.89 14.78 14.55
N THR A 120 -11.35 15.16 13.39
CA THR A 120 -11.32 14.30 12.21
C THR A 120 -10.04 13.49 12.22
N LEU A 121 -10.18 12.18 12.23
CA LEU A 121 -9.10 11.20 12.23
C LEU A 121 -9.12 10.42 10.91
N HIS A 122 -7.99 10.36 10.23
CA HIS A 122 -7.76 9.47 9.11
C HIS A 122 -7.01 8.23 9.60
N ILE A 123 -7.47 7.07 9.18
CA ILE A 123 -6.81 5.78 9.43
C ILE A 123 -6.64 5.08 8.09
N GLN A 124 -5.43 4.61 7.82
CA GLN A 124 -5.12 3.78 6.66
C GLN A 124 -4.12 2.69 7.05
N GLU A 125 -4.02 1.64 6.24
CA GLU A 125 -2.92 0.70 6.38
C GLU A 125 -1.58 1.35 6.01
N PHE A 126 -0.56 0.98 6.76
CA PHE A 126 0.82 1.35 6.51
C PHE A 126 1.61 0.11 6.11
N VAL A 127 1.79 -0.05 4.81
CA VAL A 127 2.56 -1.14 4.21
C VAL A 127 3.71 -0.53 3.42
N PRO A 128 4.97 -0.62 3.92
CA PRO A 128 6.14 -0.23 3.14
C PRO A 128 6.20 -0.98 1.81
N LYS A 129 6.62 -0.31 0.74
CA LYS A 129 6.81 -0.95 -0.56
C LYS A 129 8.08 -1.79 -0.58
N GLU A 130 8.31 -2.48 -1.70
CA GLU A 130 9.57 -3.18 -1.92
C GLU A 130 10.78 -2.24 -1.73
N ASN A 131 11.77 -2.72 -0.98
CA ASN A 131 12.97 -1.97 -0.61
C ASN A 131 12.71 -0.74 0.29
N GLU A 132 11.50 -0.57 0.82
CA GLU A 132 11.19 0.42 1.84
C GLU A 132 11.15 -0.22 3.23
N TYR A 133 11.80 0.44 4.18
CA TYR A 133 11.95 -0.04 5.55
C TYR A 133 11.53 1.05 6.52
N PHE A 134 10.54 0.74 7.36
CA PHE A 134 10.15 1.62 8.46
C PHE A 134 10.99 1.31 9.69
N ILE A 135 11.92 2.21 10.01
CA ILE A 135 12.90 2.02 11.08
C ILE A 135 12.57 2.96 12.22
N VAL A 136 12.28 2.38 13.37
CA VAL A 136 12.08 3.11 14.62
C VAL A 136 13.44 3.34 15.28
N LYS A 137 13.66 4.53 15.84
CA LYS A 137 14.89 4.84 16.56
C LYS A 137 15.22 3.81 17.62
N GLY A 138 16.47 3.34 17.62
CA GLY A 138 16.95 2.31 18.53
C GLY A 138 16.45 0.89 18.22
N ARG A 139 15.74 0.69 17.10
CA ARG A 139 15.31 -0.63 16.60
C ARG A 139 15.91 -0.86 15.21
N PRO A 140 17.14 -1.40 15.12
CA PRO A 140 17.78 -1.65 13.84
C PRO A 140 17.02 -2.68 13.00
N VAL A 141 17.22 -2.61 11.69
CA VAL A 141 16.74 -3.61 10.72
C VAL A 141 17.92 -4.19 9.94
N SER A 142 17.84 -5.46 9.55
CA SER A 142 18.85 -6.07 8.69
C SER A 142 18.46 -5.91 7.22
N VAL A 143 19.35 -5.34 6.41
CA VAL A 143 19.16 -5.15 4.97
C VAL A 143 20.40 -5.65 4.25
N ALA A 144 20.24 -6.66 3.39
CA ALA A 144 21.34 -7.26 2.63
C ALA A 144 22.56 -7.65 3.50
N GLY A 145 22.32 -8.14 4.71
CA GLY A 145 23.37 -8.54 5.65
C GLY A 145 24.01 -7.39 6.46
N ASN A 146 23.59 -6.14 6.24
CA ASN A 146 24.01 -4.98 7.02
C ASN A 146 22.95 -4.59 8.04
N THR A 147 23.38 -4.08 9.19
CA THR A 147 22.48 -3.53 10.20
C THR A 147 22.27 -2.06 9.92
N VAL A 148 21.03 -1.64 9.64
CA VAL A 148 20.69 -0.23 9.42
C VAL A 148 19.88 0.27 10.60
N GLN A 149 20.35 1.36 11.23
CA GLN A 149 19.65 2.00 12.34
C GLN A 149 19.43 3.49 12.11
N VAL A 150 18.26 3.97 12.53
CA VAL A 150 17.97 5.40 12.67
C VAL A 150 18.35 5.81 14.08
N ASN A 151 19.30 6.74 14.20
CA ASN A 151 19.76 7.25 15.50
C ASN A 151 19.09 8.56 15.87
N TYR A 152 18.80 9.40 14.87
CA TYR A 152 18.22 10.71 15.12
C TYR A 152 17.41 11.20 13.92
N VAL A 153 16.26 11.81 14.20
CA VAL A 153 15.49 12.58 13.22
C VAL A 153 15.44 14.03 13.69
N SER A 154 15.79 14.97 12.81
CA SER A 154 15.88 16.39 13.17
C SER A 154 15.43 17.29 12.04
N THR A 155 15.24 18.55 12.39
CA THR A 155 14.97 19.62 11.42
C THR A 155 16.10 20.64 11.52
N ASP A 156 16.64 21.08 10.39
CA ASP A 156 17.62 22.16 10.39
C ASP A 156 16.97 23.54 10.51
N SER A 157 17.80 24.58 10.61
CA SER A 157 17.36 25.96 10.76
C SER A 157 16.50 26.48 9.59
N PHE A 158 16.48 25.78 8.45
CA PHE A 158 15.69 26.12 7.28
C PHE A 158 14.42 25.27 7.16
N GLY A 159 14.13 24.42 8.15
CA GLY A 159 12.96 23.54 8.12
C GLY A 159 13.19 22.21 7.39
N SER A 160 14.42 21.92 6.94
CA SER A 160 14.71 20.67 6.22
C SER A 160 14.86 19.52 7.20
N ILE A 161 14.11 18.45 6.99
CA ILE A 161 14.17 17.23 7.79
C ILE A 161 15.43 16.45 7.42
N ARG A 162 16.14 15.95 8.43
CA ARG A 162 17.36 15.14 8.31
C ARG A 162 17.25 13.88 9.15
N VAL A 163 17.70 12.77 8.61
CA VAL A 163 17.76 11.48 9.28
C VAL A 163 19.22 11.07 9.41
N ARG A 164 19.63 10.76 10.64
CA ARG A 164 20.95 10.20 10.94
C ARG A 164 20.86 8.68 10.96
N VAL A 165 21.59 8.07 10.05
CA VAL A 165 21.63 6.62 9.87
C VAL A 165 23.01 6.12 10.23
N LEU A 166 23.07 5.00 10.96
CA LEU A 166 24.31 4.26 11.17
C LEU A 166 24.20 2.89 10.53
N VAL A 167 25.29 2.48 9.87
CA VAL A 167 25.49 1.13 9.36
C VAL A 167 26.80 0.61 9.98
N PRO A 168 26.74 -0.04 11.16
CA PRO A 168 27.91 -0.35 11.98
C PRO A 168 28.98 -1.19 11.26
N GLU A 169 28.57 -2.05 10.34
CA GLU A 169 29.47 -2.92 9.56
C GLU A 169 30.30 -2.13 8.54
N VAL A 170 29.86 -0.94 8.16
CA VAL A 170 30.52 -0.07 7.17
C VAL A 170 31.32 1.03 7.86
N SER A 171 30.73 1.67 8.88
CA SER A 171 31.31 2.83 9.55
C SER A 171 30.79 2.94 10.99
N SER A 172 31.64 3.42 11.90
CA SER A 172 31.22 3.86 13.24
C SER A 172 30.53 5.22 13.23
N ASP A 173 30.72 5.99 12.16
CA ASP A 173 30.19 7.34 12.04
C ASP A 173 28.79 7.34 11.43
N GLU A 174 27.93 8.21 11.98
CA GLU A 174 26.58 8.43 11.48
C GLU A 174 26.59 9.25 10.19
N VAL A 175 25.79 8.83 9.21
CA VAL A 175 25.56 9.60 7.99
C VAL A 175 24.26 10.39 8.17
N THR A 176 24.36 11.72 8.02
CA THR A 176 23.19 12.60 8.03
C THR A 176 22.68 12.78 6.60
N ILE A 177 21.46 12.34 6.34
CA ILE A 177 20.83 12.39 5.02
C ILE A 177 19.60 13.31 5.11
N LYS A 178 19.45 14.26 4.19
CA LYS A 178 18.23 15.07 4.15
C LYS A 178 17.08 14.26 3.56
N LEU A 179 15.85 14.60 3.95
CA LEU A 179 14.65 13.97 3.41
C LEU A 179 14.62 14.12 1.88
N GLY A 180 14.42 13.01 1.17
CA GLY A 180 14.42 12.92 -0.29
C GLY A 180 15.80 12.87 -0.95
N GLU A 181 16.89 13.14 -0.24
CA GLU A 181 18.25 12.96 -0.74
C GLU A 181 18.72 11.51 -0.53
N THR A 182 19.62 11.03 -1.40
CA THR A 182 20.23 9.69 -1.29
C THR A 182 21.67 9.80 -0.84
N ALA A 183 22.07 8.98 0.11
CA ALA A 183 23.47 8.80 0.48
C ALA A 183 23.93 7.37 0.23
N SER A 184 25.20 7.23 -0.15
CA SER A 184 25.86 5.92 -0.26
C SER A 184 26.58 5.59 1.04
N VAL A 185 26.28 4.44 1.63
CA VAL A 185 26.92 3.94 2.85
C VAL A 185 27.36 2.50 2.59
N GLY A 186 28.63 2.32 2.27
CA GLY A 186 29.17 1.01 1.88
C GLY A 186 28.56 0.54 0.57
N ASN A 187 27.96 -0.64 0.57
CA ASN A 187 27.23 -1.20 -0.57
C ASN A 187 25.73 -0.84 -0.60
N LEU A 188 25.28 0.08 0.26
CA LEU A 188 23.88 0.51 0.32
C LEU A 188 23.69 1.94 -0.22
N GLU A 189 22.57 2.16 -0.89
CA GLU A 189 21.99 3.48 -1.14
C GLU A 189 20.79 3.69 -0.26
N ILE A 190 20.80 4.76 0.54
CA ILE A 190 19.78 5.04 1.55
C ILE A 190 19.13 6.38 1.24
N THR A 191 17.82 6.39 1.06
CA THR A 191 17.00 7.58 0.81
C THR A 191 15.90 7.69 1.86
N PRO A 192 15.90 8.68 2.75
CA PRO A 192 14.78 8.93 3.64
C PRO A 192 13.57 9.44 2.85
N LEU A 193 12.47 8.71 2.87
CA LEU A 193 11.23 9.05 2.16
C LEU A 193 10.27 9.86 3.04
N ARG A 194 10.14 9.45 4.30
CA ARG A 194 9.31 10.10 5.33
C ARG A 194 10.01 10.03 6.67
N ALA A 195 9.77 11.01 7.53
CA ALA A 195 10.29 10.97 8.89
C ALA A 195 9.21 11.43 9.89
N PHE A 196 9.28 10.85 11.08
CA PHE A 196 8.34 11.05 12.17
C PHE A 196 9.17 11.33 13.43
N PHE A 197 8.97 12.47 14.10
CA PHE A 197 9.89 12.92 15.16
C PHE A 197 9.21 13.59 16.36
N LYS A 198 7.87 13.62 16.41
CA LYS A 198 7.15 14.27 17.52
C LYS A 198 7.11 13.40 18.77
N ASN A 199 6.56 12.19 18.67
CA ASN A 199 6.46 11.27 19.80
C ASN A 199 7.56 10.21 19.74
N LYS A 200 7.70 9.56 18.59
CA LYS A 200 8.63 8.47 18.38
C LYS A 200 9.44 8.71 17.12
N GLU A 201 10.72 9.04 17.30
CA GLU A 201 11.64 9.20 16.18
C GLU A 201 11.67 7.91 15.35
N SER A 202 11.32 8.03 14.07
CA SER A 202 11.30 6.95 13.11
C SER A 202 11.36 7.51 11.69
N ALA A 203 11.76 6.68 10.73
CA ALA A 203 11.80 7.06 9.34
C ALA A 203 11.42 5.89 8.43
N LEU A 204 10.75 6.21 7.33
CA LEU A 204 10.60 5.32 6.20
C LEU A 204 11.77 5.56 5.25
N LEU A 205 12.64 4.58 5.09
CA LEU A 205 13.82 4.66 4.23
C LEU A 205 13.64 3.75 3.02
N LYS A 206 13.99 4.22 1.84
CA LYS A 206 14.29 3.33 0.70
C LYS A 206 15.75 2.91 0.80
N ILE A 207 16.02 1.61 0.77
CA ILE A 207 17.37 1.06 0.88
C ILE A 207 17.60 0.11 -0.28
N LEU A 208 18.56 0.43 -1.15
CA LEU A 208 18.94 -0.39 -2.30
C LEU A 208 20.36 -0.94 -2.10
N GLN A 209 20.58 -2.18 -2.51
CA GLN A 209 21.91 -2.76 -2.60
C GLN A 209 22.53 -2.40 -3.96
N LYS A 210 23.77 -1.94 -3.94
CA LYS A 210 24.58 -1.71 -5.14
C LYS A 210 25.18 -2.99 -5.71
#